data_AF-A0A6C9EI72-F1
#
_entry.id   AF-A0A6C9EI72-F1
#
_cell.length_a   1.000
_cell.length_b   1.000
_cell.length_c   1.000
_cell.angle_alpha   90.00
_cell.angle_beta   90.00
_cell.angle_gamma   90.00
#
_symmetry.space_group_name_H-M   'P 1'
#
loop_
_entity.id
_entity.type
_entity.pdbx_description
1 polymer ?
#
loop_
_entity_poly.entity_id
_entity_poly.type
_entity_poly.pdbx_seq_one_letter_code
_entity_poly.pdbx_strand_id
1 'polypeptide(L)' 'PVALEVSATRQAGVHIHISNPIATDATETQRAHGAGLPGLAARVHSVNGQCRYGMDDRHLFHVDVQLPWRS' A
#
# COMPACT_ATOMS: atom_id res chain seq x y z
N PRO A 1 -3.99 -2.70 15.50
CA PRO A 1 -3.55 -1.30 15.34
C PRO A 1 -3.07 -1.09 13.90
N VAL A 2 -3.22 0.11 13.33
CA VAL A 2 -2.60 0.44 12.05
C VAL A 2 -1.08 0.56 12.24
N ALA A 3 -0.30 0.01 11.31
CA ALA A 3 1.15 0.10 11.29
C ALA A 3 1.63 0.75 9.98
N LEU A 4 2.71 1.52 10.09
CA LEU A 4 3.37 2.19 8.99
C LEU A 4 4.88 1.98 9.13
N GLU A 5 5.49 1.45 8.08
CA GLU A 5 6.93 1.31 7.94
C GLU A 5 7.40 2.09 6.72
N VAL A 6 8.48 2.85 6.87
CA VAL A 6 9.09 3.61 5.79
C VAL A 6 10.59 3.39 5.82
N SER A 7 11.15 2.97 4.70
CA SER A 7 12.60 2.89 4.51
C SER A 7 13.00 3.65 3.25
N ALA A 8 14.18 4.28 3.27
CA ALA A 8 14.65 5.10 2.18
C ALA A 8 16.17 5.00 2.06
N THR A 9 16.66 4.51 0.92
CA THR A 9 18.09 4.46 0.61
C THR A 9 18.30 4.81 -0.85
N ARG A 10 19.49 5.32 -1.21
CA ARG A 10 19.79 5.60 -2.62
C ARG A 10 19.80 4.33 -3.48
N GLN A 11 20.22 3.21 -2.90
CA GLN A 11 20.36 1.93 -3.59
C GLN A 11 19.01 1.24 -3.81
N ALA A 12 18.12 1.28 -2.81
CA ALA A 12 16.82 0.58 -2.87
C ALA A 12 15.63 1.49 -3.20
N GLY A 13 15.82 2.82 -3.22
CA GLY A 13 14.73 3.78 -3.37
C GLY A 13 13.98 4.00 -2.06
N VAL A 14 12.70 4.36 -2.17
CA VAL A 14 11.79 4.55 -1.03
C VAL A 14 10.80 3.40 -1.01
N HIS A 15 10.66 2.77 0.15
CA HIS A 15 9.69 1.73 0.43
C HIS A 15 8.76 2.20 1.55
N ILE A 16 7.46 2.06 1.31
CA ILE A 16 6.40 2.42 2.27
C ILE A 16 5.49 1.20 2.39
N HIS A 17 5.37 0.68 3.61
CA HIS A 17 4.46 -0.41 3.93
C HIS A 17 3.45 0.05 4.97
N ILE A 18 2.17 -0.10 4.67
CA ILE A 18 1.05 0.20 5.57
C ILE A 18 0.31 -1.11 5.79
N SER A 19 0.01 -1.43 7.04
CA SER A 19 -0.87 -2.54 7.38
C SER A 19 -1.94 -2.13 8.37
N ASN A 20 -3.16 -2.64 8.17
CA ASN A 20 -4.30 -2.36 9.03
C ASN A 20 -5.14 -3.63 9.22
N PRO A 21 -5.35 -4.11 10.46
CA PRO A 21 -6.25 -5.23 10.69
C PRO A 21 -7.68 -4.79 10.38
N ILE A 22 -8.36 -5.54 9.52
CA ILE A 22 -9.77 -5.34 9.22
C ILE A 22 -10.57 -6.31 10.07
N ALA A 23 -11.58 -5.79 10.79
CA ALA A 23 -12.51 -6.63 11.53
C ALA A 23 -13.23 -7.59 10.57
N THR A 24 -13.39 -8.85 10.97
CA THR A 24 -14.08 -9.89 10.17
C THR A 24 -15.51 -9.51 9.79
N ASP A 25 -16.15 -8.63 10.57
CA ASP A 25 -17.50 -8.08 10.32
C ASP A 25 -17.53 -6.88 9.38
N ALA A 26 -16.40 -6.53 8.75
CA ALA A 26 -16.36 -5.48 7.75
C ALA A 26 -17.28 -5.86 6.56
N THR A 27 -18.25 -4.99 6.28
CA THR A 27 -19.18 -5.14 5.15
C THR A 27 -18.43 -5.22 3.83
N GLU A 28 -19.02 -5.84 2.81
CA GLU A 28 -18.40 -6.00 1.48
C GLU A 28 -17.95 -4.65 0.86
N THR A 29 -18.66 -3.57 1.20
CA THR A 29 -18.30 -2.18 0.86
C THR A 29 -16.99 -1.69 1.51
N GLN A 30 -16.62 -2.22 2.68
CA GLN A 30 -15.32 -1.98 3.34
C GLN A 30 -14.22 -2.90 2.81
N ARG A 31 -14.58 -4.02 2.17
CA ARG A 31 -13.66 -4.91 1.44
C ARG A 31 -13.40 -4.41 0.01
N ALA A 32 -14.31 -3.63 -0.55
CA ALA A 32 -14.09 -2.92 -1.80
C ALA A 32 -12.97 -1.90 -1.63
N HIS A 33 -11.93 -2.01 -2.45
CA HIS A 33 -10.85 -1.04 -2.51
C HIS A 33 -11.44 0.37 -2.64
N GLY A 34 -11.22 1.24 -1.65
CA GLY A 34 -11.68 2.63 -1.70
C GLY A 34 -11.16 3.32 -2.97
N ALA A 35 -11.92 4.30 -3.48
CA ALA A 35 -11.67 4.91 -4.80
C ALA A 35 -10.28 5.55 -4.97
N GLY A 36 -9.54 5.78 -3.87
CA GLY A 36 -8.20 6.35 -3.90
C GLY A 36 -7.08 5.37 -4.29
N LEU A 37 -7.24 4.05 -4.07
CA LEU A 37 -6.17 3.07 -4.30
C LEU A 37 -5.78 2.92 -5.79
N PRO A 38 -6.73 2.89 -6.74
CA PRO A 38 -6.38 2.91 -8.16
C PRO A 38 -5.61 4.17 -8.56
N GLY A 39 -6.01 5.35 -8.05
CA GLY A 39 -5.32 6.61 -8.30
C GLY A 39 -3.91 6.64 -7.71
N LEU A 40 -3.73 6.09 -6.50
CA LEU A 40 -2.43 5.90 -5.88
C LEU A 40 -1.53 5.00 -6.75
N ALA A 41 -2.03 3.85 -7.18
CA ALA A 41 -1.28 2.93 -8.03
C ALA A 41 -0.87 3.59 -9.36
N ALA A 42 -1.79 4.32 -10.00
CA ALA A 42 -1.50 5.07 -11.21
C ALA A 42 -0.41 6.15 -10.98
N ARG A 43 -0.47 6.87 -9.86
CA ARG A 43 0.52 7.89 -9.52
C ARG A 43 1.90 7.29 -9.26
N VAL A 44 1.97 6.19 -8.51
CA VAL A 44 3.22 5.46 -8.27
C VAL A 44 3.79 4.91 -9.58
N HIS A 45 2.95 4.36 -10.44
CA HIS A 45 3.36 3.86 -11.75
C HIS A 45 3.92 4.97 -12.66
N SER A 46 3.32 6.17 -12.63
CA SER A 46 3.77 7.33 -13.43
C SER A 46 5.20 7.80 -13.14
N VAL A 47 5.77 7.39 -12.00
CA VAL A 47 7.15 7.67 -11.60
C VAL A 47 8.01 6.41 -11.58
N ASN A 48 7.63 5.37 -12.33
CA ASN A 48 8.30 4.07 -12.42
C ASN A 48 8.39 3.31 -11.08
N GLY A 49 7.46 3.58 -10.17
CA GLY A 49 7.31 2.82 -8.93
C GLY A 49 6.38 1.62 -9.08
N GLN A 50 6.24 0.85 -7.99
CA GLN A 50 5.33 -0.27 -7.85
C GLN A 50 4.39 -0.02 -6.67
N CYS A 51 3.10 -0.29 -6.84
CA CYS A 51 2.12 -0.19 -5.77
C CYS A 51 1.32 -1.49 -5.76
N ARG A 52 1.28 -2.15 -4.60
CA ARG A 52 0.48 -3.35 -4.37
C ARG A 52 -0.40 -3.07 -3.16
N TYR A 53 -1.65 -3.47 -3.25
CA TYR A 53 -2.56 -3.39 -2.12
C TYR A 53 -3.51 -4.57 -2.16
N GLY A 54 -3.99 -4.98 -1.00
CA GLY A 54 -4.78 -6.20 -0.88
C GLY A 54 -5.05 -6.55 0.57
N MET A 55 -5.80 -7.62 0.75
CA MET A 55 -5.99 -8.27 2.03
C MET A 55 -5.24 -9.60 2.00
N ASP A 56 -4.59 -9.97 3.11
CA ASP A 56 -4.03 -11.32 3.27
C ASP A 56 -5.00 -12.27 3.98
N ASP A 57 -4.61 -13.54 4.11
CA ASP A 57 -5.41 -14.57 4.78
C ASP A 57 -5.65 -14.30 6.27
N ARG A 58 -4.93 -13.33 6.86
CA ARG A 58 -5.03 -12.93 8.27
C ARG A 58 -5.97 -11.73 8.45
N HIS A 59 -6.72 -11.34 7.43
CA HIS A 59 -7.55 -10.14 7.40
C HIS A 59 -6.75 -8.85 7.62
N LEU A 60 -5.46 -8.86 7.27
CA LEU A 60 -4.63 -7.68 7.31
C LEU A 60 -4.66 -7.03 5.93
N PHE A 61 -5.23 -5.83 5.87
CA PHE A 61 -5.12 -5.00 4.68
C PHE A 61 -3.72 -4.42 4.62
N HIS A 62 -3.06 -4.57 3.47
CA HIS A 62 -1.74 -4.05 3.22
C HIS A 62 -1.75 -3.09 2.03
N VAL A 63 -0.92 -2.06 2.12
CA VAL A 63 -0.50 -1.21 1.00
C VAL A 63 1.02 -1.17 1.01
N ASP A 64 1.62 -1.56 -0.10
CA ASP A 64 3.05 -1.66 -0.29
C ASP A 64 3.45 -0.83 -1.52
N VAL A 65 4.27 0.19 -1.29
CA VAL A 65 4.71 1.13 -2.33
C VAL A 65 6.23 1.12 -2.40
N GLN A 66 6.75 0.87 -3.60
CA GLN A 66 8.14 1.01 -3.96
C GLN A 66 8.30 2.17 -4.94
N LEU A 67 9.19 3.11 -4.64
CA LEU A 67 9.52 4.22 -5.52
C LEU A 67 11.03 4.20 -5.82
N PRO A 68 11.44 4.49 -7.06
CA PRO A 68 12.86 4.67 -7.35
C PRO A 68 13.40 5.90 -6.62
N TRP A 69 14.70 5.87 -6.28
CA TRP A 69 15.36 7.07 -5.77
C TRP A 69 15.39 8.13 -6.88
N ARG A 70 14.96 9.35 -6.56
CA ARG A 70 15.10 10.51 -7.44
C ARG A 70 16.17 11.44 -6.91
N SER A 71 17.12 11.77 -7.77
CA SER A 71 18.27 12.66 -7.52
C SER A 71 17.84 14.12 -7.36
#